data_AF-A0A939NNW6-F1
#
_entry.id   AF-A0A939NNW6-F1
#
_cell.length_a   1.000
_cell.length_b   1.000
_cell.length_c   1.000
_cell.angle_alpha   90.00
_cell.angle_beta   90.00
_cell.angle_gamma   90.00
#
_symmetry.space_group_name_H-M   'P 1'
#
loop_
_entity.id
_entity.type
_entity.pdbx_description
1 polymer ?
#
loop_
_entity_poly.entity_id
_entity_poly.type
_entity_poly.pdbx_seq_one_letter_code
_entity_poly.pdbx_strand_id
1 'polypeptide(L)' 'MGVDLPKIERLSVPNILHFVWIGDLNEVNTHYIDIWRKTNKDKQIFFWYDKDSSLCHLLNNAIQDFVNAKNQG' A
#
# COMPACT_ATOMS: atom_id res chain seq x y z
N MET A 1 17.96 -42.58 8.59
CA MET A 1 18.50 -41.73 7.51
C MET A 1 17.82 -40.38 7.64
N GLY A 2 18.53 -39.38 8.16
CA GLY A 2 18.04 -38.00 8.25
C GLY A 2 18.26 -37.31 6.91
N VAL A 3 17.25 -36.63 6.39
CA VAL A 3 17.36 -35.86 5.15
C VAL A 3 18.09 -34.56 5.50
N ASP A 4 19.33 -34.39 5.06
CA ASP A 4 20.03 -33.11 5.11
C ASP A 4 19.37 -32.16 4.11
N LEU A 5 18.55 -31.25 4.61
CA LEU A 5 18.03 -30.13 3.82
C LEU A 5 19.21 -29.19 3.50
N PRO A 6 19.39 -28.76 2.24
CA PRO A 6 20.43 -27.81 1.90
C PRO A 6 20.25 -26.55 2.74
N LYS A 7 21.33 -26.06 3.36
CA LYS A 7 21.36 -24.76 4.02
C LYS A 7 21.03 -23.70 2.95
N ILE A 8 19.78 -23.31 2.88
CA ILE A 8 19.35 -22.17 2.07
C ILE A 8 20.09 -20.97 2.63
N GLU A 9 21.05 -20.43 1.87
CA GLU A 9 21.68 -19.16 2.19
C GLU A 9 20.56 -18.12 2.32
N ARG A 10 20.33 -17.66 3.55
CA ARG A 10 19.34 -16.61 3.81
C ARG A 10 19.93 -15.30 3.30
N LEU A 11 19.58 -14.93 2.08
CA LEU A 11 19.87 -13.62 1.53
C LEU A 11 19.24 -12.55 2.44
N SER A 12 20.01 -11.52 2.78
CA SER A 12 19.51 -10.40 3.56
C SER A 12 18.45 -9.64 2.78
N VAL A 13 17.33 -9.34 3.43
CA VAL A 13 16.28 -8.49 2.84
C VAL A 13 16.85 -7.08 2.63
N PRO A 14 16.62 -6.45 1.46
CA PRO A 14 17.01 -5.07 1.24
C PRO A 14 16.50 -4.13 2.34
N ASN A 15 17.31 -3.16 2.75
CA ASN A 15 16.95 -2.24 3.83
C ASN A 15 16.00 -1.12 3.37
N ILE A 16 14.88 -1.52 2.78
CA ILE A 16 13.93 -0.64 2.10
C ILE A 16 12.52 -0.97 2.57
N LEU A 17 11.73 0.07 2.84
CA LEU A 17 10.31 -0.01 3.10
C LEU A 17 9.55 0.66 1.95
N HIS A 18 8.63 -0.07 1.34
CA HIS A 18 7.78 0.44 0.27
C HIS A 18 6.36 0.63 0.80
N PHE A 19 5.83 1.84 0.66
CA PHE A 19 4.44 2.21 0.92
C PHE A 19 3.78 2.54 -0.41
N VAL A 20 2.56 2.05 -0.63
CA VAL A 20 1.80 2.32 -1.85
C VAL A 20 0.45 2.90 -1.45
N TRP A 21 0.08 4.02 -2.07
CA TRP A 21 -1.22 4.64 -1.90
C TRP A 21 -1.82 5.03 -3.24
N ILE A 22 -3.05 4.60 -3.51
CA ILE A 22 -3.76 4.89 -4.75
C ILE A 22 -5.12 5.50 -4.37
N GLY A 23 -5.52 6.58 -5.04
CA GLY A 23 -6.69 7.38 -4.69
C GLY A 23 -6.36 8.59 -3.81
N ASP A 24 -7.36 9.11 -3.09
CA ASP A 24 -7.22 10.33 -2.32
C ASP A 24 -6.30 10.14 -1.10
N LEU A 25 -5.25 10.96 -1.05
CA LEU A 25 -4.30 10.98 0.06
C LEU A 25 -4.86 11.87 1.18
N ASN A 26 -5.16 11.29 2.34
CA ASN A 26 -5.52 12.06 3.54
C ASN A 26 -4.32 12.25 4.47
N GLU A 27 -4.38 13.28 5.34
CA GLU A 27 -3.31 13.60 6.30
C GLU A 27 -3.09 12.51 7.37
N VAL A 28 -4.07 11.65 7.62
CA VAL A 28 -3.96 10.57 8.62
C VAL A 28 -3.01 9.48 8.13
N ASN A 29 -3.03 9.17 6.84
CA ASN A 29 -2.21 8.13 6.23
C ASN A 29 -0.73 8.54 6.18
N THR A 30 -0.45 9.82 5.95
CA THR A 30 0.93 10.34 5.94
C THR A 30 1.56 10.31 7.32
N HIS A 31 0.77 10.50 8.39
CA HIS A 31 1.25 10.41 9.76
C HIS A 31 1.76 9.01 10.13
N TYR A 32 1.09 7.96 9.66
CA TYR A 32 1.52 6.58 9.91
C TYR A 32 2.89 6.26 9.28
N ILE A 33 3.11 6.71 8.06
CA ILE A 33 4.40 6.55 7.36
C ILE A 33 5.50 7.27 8.12
N ASP A 34 5.17 8.41 8.72
CA ASP A 34 6.08 9.21 9.53
C ASP A 34 6.56 8.50 10.79
N ILE A 35 5.71 7.70 11.43
CA ILE A 35 6.10 6.85 12.56
C ILE A 35 7.12 5.81 12.09
N TRP A 36 6.85 5.13 10.98
CA TRP A 36 7.76 4.12 10.42
C TRP A 36 9.13 4.71 10.07
N ARG A 37 9.15 5.92 9.50
CA ARG A 37 10.37 6.69 9.20
C ARG A 37 11.18 7.02 10.45
N LYS A 38 10.52 7.45 11.52
CA LYS A 38 11.21 7.82 12.78
C LYS A 38 11.79 6.61 13.49
N THR A 39 11.10 5.47 13.43
CA THR A 39 11.52 4.22 14.09
C THR A 39 12.60 3.47 13.32
N ASN A 40 12.59 3.53 11.98
CA ASN A 40 13.52 2.76 11.12
C ASN A 40 14.46 3.70 10.36
N LYS A 41 15.32 4.41 11.09
CA LYS A 41 16.23 5.43 10.53
C LYS A 41 17.26 4.86 9.56
N ASP A 42 17.53 3.56 9.66
CA ASP A 42 18.44 2.81 8.81
C ASP A 42 17.82 2.43 7.45
N LYS A 43 16.50 2.50 7.32
CA LYS A 43 15.76 2.03 6.15
C LYS A 43 15.44 3.17 5.21
N GLN A 44 15.63 2.92 3.92
CA GLN A 44 15.10 3.81 2.89
C GLN A 44 13.58 3.64 2.80
N ILE A 45 12.85 4.74 2.68
CA ILE A 45 11.39 4.71 2.55
C ILE A 45 11.02 5.23 1.17
N PHE A 46 10.26 4.42 0.43
CA PHE A 46 9.62 4.83 -0.81
C PHE A 46 8.11 4.92 -0.59
N PHE A 47 7.55 6.06 -0.98
CA PHE A 47 6.11 6.27 -1.01
C PHE A 47 5.67 6.38 -2.46
N TRP A 48 5.02 5.35 -2.96
CA TRP A 48 4.47 5.29 -4.29
C TRP A 48 3.03 5.81 -4.26
N TYR A 49 2.74 6.78 -5.10
CA TYR A 49 1.38 7.25 -5.28
C TYR A 49 1.07 7.51 -6.74
N ASP A 50 -0.19 7.31 -7.12
CA ASP A 50 -0.68 7.65 -8.44
C ASP A 50 -1.44 8.97 -8.38
N LYS A 51 -0.80 10.02 -8.90
CA LYS A 51 -1.35 11.38 -8.96
C LYS A 51 -2.61 11.50 -9.82
N ASP A 52 -2.81 10.60 -10.77
CA ASP A 52 -3.91 10.65 -11.75
C ASP A 52 -5.10 9.79 -11.28
N SER A 53 -4.96 9.10 -10.13
CA SER A 53 -5.96 8.19 -9.57
C SER A 53 -6.96 8.82 -8.59
N SER A 54 -6.85 10.12 -8.31
CA SER A 54 -7.72 10.83 -7.33
C SER A 54 -9.20 10.66 -7.65
N LEU A 55 -9.56 10.63 -8.94
CA LEU A 55 -10.94 10.47 -9.39
C LEU A 55 -11.42 9.01 -9.44
N CYS A 56 -10.54 8.02 -9.31
CA CYS A 56 -10.92 6.60 -9.42
C CYS A 56 -11.93 6.20 -8.34
N HIS A 57 -11.75 6.72 -7.12
CA HIS A 57 -12.68 6.46 -6.02
C HIS A 57 -14.05 7.11 -6.27
N LEU A 58 -14.06 8.36 -6.76
CA LEU A 58 -15.31 9.06 -7.10
C LEU A 58 -16.06 8.37 -8.25
N LEU A 59 -15.34 7.92 -9.27
CA LEU A 59 -15.91 7.18 -10.38
C LEU A 59 -16.54 5.87 -9.91
N ASN A 60 -15.83 5.08 -9.09
CA ASN A 60 -16.36 3.84 -8.55
C ASN A 60 -17.63 4.06 -7.72
N ASN A 61 -17.65 5.10 -6.89
CA ASN A 61 -18.84 5.43 -6.08
C ASN A 61 -20.02 5.83 -6.96
N ALA A 62 -19.80 6.68 -7.97
CA ALA A 62 -20.85 7.09 -8.90
C ALA A 62 -21.47 5.90 -9.66
N ILE A 63 -20.64 4.92 -10.05
CA ILE A 63 -21.10 3.68 -10.68
C ILE A 63 -21.96 2.87 -9.70
N GLN A 64 -21.51 2.71 -8.45
CA GLN A 64 -22.28 1.97 -7.43
C GLN A 64 -23.61 2.65 -7.13
N ASP A 65 -23.63 3.97 -6.97
CA ASP A 65 -24.85 4.73 -6.71
C ASP A 65 -25.86 4.56 -7.84
N PHE A 66 -25.40 4.62 -9.10
CA PHE A 66 -26.24 4.38 -10.26
C PHE A 66 -26.85 2.96 -10.29
N VAL A 67 -26.04 1.95 -10.00
CA VAL A 67 -26.49 0.56 -9.94
C VAL A 67 -27.52 0.37 -8.82
N ASN A 68 -27.25 0.93 -7.64
CA ASN A 68 -28.14 0.83 -6.47
C ASN A 68 -29.48 1.54 -6.70
N ALA A 69 -29.46 2.71 -7.35
CA ALA A 69 -30.67 3.43 -7.72
C ALA A 69 -31.55 2.62 -8.70
N LYS A 70 -30.94 1.84 -9.61
CA LYS A 70 -31.67 0.96 -10.53
C LYS A 70 -32.28 -0.27 -9.86
N ASN A 71 -31.71 -0.75 -8.76
CA ASN A 71 -32.18 -1.95 -8.06
C ASN A 71 -33.32 -1.66 -7.07
N GLN A 72 -33.68 -0.39 -6.86
CA GLN A 72 -34.78 0.04 -5.99
C GLN A 72 -36.03 0.50 -6.76
N GLY A 73 -36.01 0.43 -8.10
CA GLY A 73 -37.11 0.81 -8.99
C GLY A 73 -37.79 -0.37 -9.67
#